data_AF-A0A9W6Y1I5-F1
#
_entry.id   AF-A0A9W6Y1I5-F1
#
_cell.length_a   1.000
_cell.length_b   1.000
_cell.length_c   1.000
_cell.angle_alpha   90.00
_cell.angle_beta   90.00
_cell.angle_gamma   90.00
#
_symmetry.space_group_name_H-M   'P 1'
#
loop_
_entity.id
_entity.type
_entity.pdbx_description
1 polymer ?
#
loop_
_entity_poly.entity_id
_entity_poly.type
_entity_poly.pdbx_seq_one_letter_code
_entity_poly.pdbx_strand_id
1 'polypeptide(L)'
;MMSSRIRTPGKNLAKLKLSSPTCQPKPQVAGCLVQIWNSIFSRQGILGVESEHFSTVFALLGVLEASSQTYQSYRASNLLPRSELNSMMVTLLITNCWTTAGIGLFLRKSPALERVLALTSDAMISFVMMTIVPLVIFIPYVEAFNIKGKVFYNPDFLYNPVSLVSMVLGNRLIFAASMFDFITKVIPQLSIMLSLFTVSELLGRDDLKVVPRADSQSLQSMTVKPKASSSNSGKTAEQNKTLTVNPQNSSQRKSLDALLRRGHSIATVVFVLWGAIVLILHSLAAKRAANYEVLGCRAVTRPWFSNGKEPCASLYYDCHAQNTMSPDQKSFDKLDHVVLATLTIAHCPQLQMPPDLQKLQNLVALHIYNSTIVNWDTSSSISATAHLRLLSVLVGRTQMSEFPQGILQPLPASMIGVQFSHTNLKMVPNDLYLRWHSLVVIAFENSELTYIPYQMFFSPVYLLSFSGNQIETIPTLAMMPPGMIIGELRLTSNPLKELPAALMQPTSFIMSLNVQNTSLTDMPAWVKTNTKLVWAYDTPFCMTPMADPTLAYKVMCFANPRGQKAYFPMYMLDSLYAYNE
;
A
#
# COMPACT_ATOMS: atom_id res chain seq x y z
N MET A 1 -25.56 38.47 -45.19
CA MET A 1 -27.01 38.39 -45.45
C MET A 1 -27.68 37.99 -44.13
N MET A 2 -28.25 38.89 -43.32
CA MET A 2 -29.62 39.47 -43.42
C MET A 2 -30.64 38.39 -43.81
N SER A 3 -31.74 38.07 -43.10
CA SER A 3 -32.69 38.84 -42.29
C SER A 3 -33.60 37.79 -41.58
N SER A 4 -33.77 37.76 -40.26
CA SER A 4 -34.77 38.43 -39.40
C SER A 4 -36.24 37.92 -39.46
N ARG A 5 -36.78 37.70 -38.24
CA ARG A 5 -38.21 37.75 -37.77
C ARG A 5 -39.15 36.58 -38.12
N ILE A 6 -40.10 36.11 -37.29
CA ILE A 6 -40.65 36.50 -35.97
C ILE A 6 -41.59 35.36 -35.42
N ARG A 7 -41.60 35.20 -34.08
CA ARG A 7 -42.63 34.71 -33.12
C ARG A 7 -43.36 33.34 -33.24
N THR A 8 -43.17 32.59 -32.16
CA THR A 8 -44.05 31.62 -31.44
C THR A 8 -45.54 32.04 -31.34
N PRO A 9 -46.52 31.10 -31.25
CA PRO A 9 -46.73 30.28 -30.03
C PRO A 9 -47.34 28.88 -30.21
N GLY A 10 -47.20 28.05 -29.15
CA GLY A 10 -48.30 27.17 -28.73
C GLY A 10 -48.12 25.65 -28.90
N LYS A 11 -47.78 24.99 -27.78
CA LYS A 11 -48.23 23.67 -27.30
C LYS A 11 -48.50 22.54 -28.31
N ASN A 12 -47.64 21.52 -28.24
CA ASN A 12 -47.97 20.10 -27.98
C ASN A 12 -46.98 19.21 -28.73
N LEU A 13 -46.12 18.48 -28.01
CA LEU A 13 -45.58 17.25 -28.58
C LEU A 13 -45.32 16.20 -27.50
N ALA A 14 -46.01 15.09 -27.70
CA ALA A 14 -45.92 13.87 -26.93
C ALA A 14 -44.50 13.29 -26.96
N LYS A 15 -44.06 12.78 -25.81
CA LYS A 15 -42.87 11.95 -25.65
C LYS A 15 -43.15 10.56 -26.24
N LEU A 16 -42.43 10.20 -27.29
CA LEU A 16 -42.24 8.78 -27.66
C LEU A 16 -41.21 8.16 -26.70
N LYS A 17 -41.62 7.10 -26.00
CA LYS A 17 -40.80 6.31 -25.08
C LYS A 17 -39.81 5.44 -25.86
N LEU A 18 -38.53 5.52 -25.51
CA LEU A 18 -37.56 4.46 -25.78
C LEU A 18 -37.19 3.82 -24.43
N SER A 19 -37.54 2.56 -24.27
CA SER A 19 -37.43 1.75 -23.05
C SER A 19 -35.98 1.29 -22.81
N SER A 20 -35.36 1.77 -21.73
CA SER A 20 -34.19 1.16 -21.11
C SER A 20 -34.63 0.12 -20.06
N PRO A 21 -33.97 -1.06 -19.93
CA PRO A 21 -34.35 -2.06 -18.96
C PRO A 21 -33.94 -1.61 -17.55
N THR A 22 -34.89 -1.08 -16.79
CA THR A 22 -34.79 -1.02 -15.33
C THR A 22 -34.81 -2.44 -14.78
N CYS A 23 -33.65 -2.93 -14.32
CA CYS A 23 -33.61 -4.04 -13.37
C CYS A 23 -34.26 -3.56 -12.06
N GLN A 24 -35.58 -3.70 -11.96
CA GLN A 24 -36.28 -3.64 -10.69
C GLN A 24 -36.06 -4.99 -9.97
N PRO A 25 -35.48 -5.01 -8.75
CA PRO A 25 -35.45 -6.24 -7.97
C PRO A 25 -36.89 -6.66 -7.64
N LYS A 26 -37.23 -7.93 -7.90
CA LYS A 26 -38.54 -8.50 -7.55
C LYS A 26 -38.85 -8.25 -6.06
N PRO A 27 -40.08 -7.88 -5.68
CA PRO A 27 -40.47 -7.57 -4.30
C PRO A 27 -40.26 -8.75 -3.32
N GLN A 28 -40.17 -9.99 -3.82
CA GLN A 28 -39.87 -11.18 -3.02
C GLN A 28 -38.42 -11.26 -2.53
N VAL A 29 -37.44 -10.75 -3.28
CA VAL A 29 -36.02 -10.81 -2.90
C VAL A 29 -35.71 -9.75 -1.83
N ALA A 30 -36.28 -8.55 -1.97
CA ALA A 30 -36.23 -7.52 -0.95
C ALA A 30 -36.93 -7.96 0.34
N GLY A 31 -38.08 -8.62 0.25
CA GLY A 31 -38.80 -9.19 1.40
C GLY A 31 -38.00 -10.27 2.13
N CYS A 32 -37.32 -11.16 1.39
CA CYS A 32 -36.46 -12.21 1.97
C CYS A 32 -35.23 -11.61 2.68
N LEU A 33 -34.58 -10.61 2.07
CA LEU A 33 -33.46 -9.90 2.70
C LEU A 33 -33.88 -9.13 3.96
N VAL A 34 -35.06 -8.50 3.95
CA VAL A 34 -35.63 -7.83 5.12
C VAL A 34 -36.03 -8.82 6.21
N GLN A 35 -36.56 -10.00 5.85
CA GLN A 35 -36.87 -11.06 6.81
C GLN A 35 -35.62 -11.69 7.42
N ILE A 36 -34.57 -11.93 6.62
CA ILE A 36 -33.27 -12.39 7.11
C ILE A 36 -32.64 -11.32 8.02
N TRP A 37 -32.68 -10.05 7.59
CA TRP A 37 -32.20 -8.92 8.39
C TRP A 37 -32.93 -8.82 9.73
N ASN A 38 -34.26 -8.91 9.74
CA ASN A 38 -35.04 -8.85 10.97
C ASN A 38 -34.85 -10.10 11.84
N SER A 39 -34.66 -11.28 11.26
CA SER A 39 -34.38 -12.51 12.02
C SER A 39 -33.00 -12.47 12.70
N ILE A 40 -32.03 -11.78 12.09
CA ILE A 40 -30.67 -11.68 12.61
C ILE A 40 -30.50 -10.47 13.55
N PHE A 41 -31.00 -9.30 13.17
CA PHE A 41 -30.71 -8.00 13.81
C PHE A 41 -31.89 -7.35 14.52
N SER A 42 -33.10 -7.94 14.54
CA SER A 42 -34.17 -7.41 15.41
C SER A 42 -33.80 -7.55 16.88
N ARG A 43 -34.50 -6.83 17.78
CA ARG A 43 -34.28 -6.93 19.24
C ARG A 43 -34.31 -8.36 19.78
N GLN A 44 -35.13 -9.23 19.20
CA GLN A 44 -35.24 -10.66 19.55
C GLN A 44 -34.50 -11.59 18.58
N GLY A 45 -33.84 -11.05 17.56
CA GLY A 45 -33.05 -11.81 16.60
C GLY A 45 -31.79 -12.41 17.21
N ILE A 46 -31.07 -13.27 16.48
CA ILE A 46 -29.90 -14.00 17.02
C ILE A 46 -28.82 -13.05 17.56
N LEU A 47 -28.62 -11.88 16.93
CA LEU A 47 -27.71 -10.82 17.37
C LEU A 47 -28.42 -9.71 18.17
N GLY A 48 -29.71 -9.87 18.45
CA GLY A 48 -30.56 -8.90 19.13
C GLY A 48 -30.27 -8.80 20.63
N VAL A 49 -30.42 -7.60 21.17
CA VAL A 49 -30.14 -7.24 22.58
C VAL A 49 -30.95 -8.08 23.60
N GLU A 50 -32.11 -8.58 23.19
CA GLU A 50 -33.05 -9.37 24.00
C GLU A 50 -32.96 -10.88 23.73
N SER A 51 -31.98 -11.33 22.93
CA SER A 51 -31.74 -12.76 22.63
C SER A 51 -31.23 -13.53 23.85
N GLU A 52 -31.70 -14.76 24.04
CA GLU A 52 -31.19 -15.69 25.06
C GLU A 52 -29.72 -16.06 24.85
N HIS A 53 -29.22 -15.94 23.61
CA HIS A 53 -27.84 -16.27 23.23
C HIS A 53 -26.92 -15.05 23.14
N PHE A 54 -27.43 -13.85 23.41
CA PHE A 54 -26.69 -12.59 23.26
C PHE A 54 -25.30 -12.63 23.92
N SER A 55 -25.21 -13.06 25.18
CA SER A 55 -23.93 -13.13 25.91
C SER A 55 -22.89 -14.04 25.24
N THR A 56 -23.32 -15.21 24.77
CA THR A 56 -22.44 -16.20 24.13
C THR A 56 -21.98 -15.72 22.75
N VAL A 57 -22.89 -15.12 21.97
CA VAL A 57 -22.58 -14.63 20.64
C VAL A 57 -21.63 -13.44 20.69
N PHE A 58 -21.84 -12.50 21.61
CA PHE A 58 -20.92 -11.37 21.81
C PHE A 58 -19.54 -11.82 22.32
N ALA A 59 -19.47 -12.82 23.21
CA ALA A 59 -18.19 -13.38 23.64
C ALA A 59 -17.43 -14.03 22.46
N LEU A 60 -18.11 -14.79 21.60
CA LEU A 60 -17.52 -15.38 20.40
C LEU A 60 -17.03 -14.32 19.41
N LEU A 61 -17.83 -13.28 19.18
CA LEU A 61 -17.46 -12.16 18.32
C LEU A 61 -16.23 -11.42 18.86
N GLY A 62 -16.17 -11.16 20.16
CA GLY A 62 -14.99 -10.55 20.79
C GLY A 62 -13.73 -11.40 20.62
N VAL A 63 -13.83 -12.73 20.71
CA VAL A 63 -12.71 -13.64 20.44
C VAL A 63 -12.30 -13.61 18.96
N LEU A 64 -13.26 -13.62 18.04
CA LEU A 64 -12.99 -13.55 16.59
C LEU A 64 -12.33 -12.23 16.19
N GLU A 65 -12.79 -11.12 16.77
CA GLU A 65 -12.21 -9.80 16.57
C GLU A 65 -10.80 -9.72 17.13
N ALA A 66 -10.59 -10.10 18.39
CA ALA A 66 -9.26 -10.12 19.00
C ALA A 66 -8.28 -11.01 18.22
N SER A 67 -8.75 -12.18 17.74
CA SER A 67 -7.97 -13.06 16.85
C SER A 67 -7.58 -12.37 15.55
N SER A 68 -8.52 -11.69 14.92
CA SER A 68 -8.31 -10.98 13.66
C SER A 68 -7.35 -9.80 13.82
N GLN A 69 -7.53 -8.99 14.87
CA GLN A 69 -6.64 -7.88 15.22
C GLN A 69 -5.24 -8.37 15.63
N THR A 70 -5.14 -9.50 16.33
CA THR A 70 -3.87 -10.17 16.64
C THR A 70 -3.14 -10.57 15.37
N TYR A 71 -3.84 -11.16 14.40
CA TYR A 71 -3.25 -11.50 13.10
C TYR A 71 -2.77 -10.25 12.35
N GLN A 72 -3.54 -9.16 12.33
CA GLN A 72 -3.12 -7.91 11.69
C GLN A 72 -1.91 -7.28 12.41
N SER A 73 -1.84 -7.36 13.74
CA SER A 73 -0.67 -6.92 14.52
C SER A 73 0.56 -7.80 14.26
N TYR A 74 0.38 -9.11 14.20
CA TYR A 74 1.44 -10.05 13.81
C TYR A 74 1.96 -9.73 12.40
N ARG A 75 1.07 -9.47 11.45
CA ARG A 75 1.46 -9.04 10.09
C ARG A 75 2.20 -7.72 10.09
N ALA A 76 1.73 -6.74 10.86
CA ALA A 76 2.41 -5.46 11.04
C ALA A 76 3.84 -5.67 11.58
N SER A 77 4.04 -6.59 12.52
CA SER A 77 5.35 -6.94 13.07
C SER A 77 6.34 -7.47 12.01
N ASN A 78 5.83 -8.15 10.98
CA ASN A 78 6.61 -8.70 9.86
C ASN A 78 6.85 -7.69 8.73
N LEU A 79 5.95 -6.71 8.57
CA LEU A 79 5.89 -5.84 7.37
C LEU A 79 6.16 -4.36 7.64
N LEU A 80 6.12 -3.89 8.89
CA LEU A 80 6.42 -2.49 9.21
C LEU A 80 7.82 -2.35 9.81
N PRO A 81 8.77 -1.75 9.08
CA PRO A 81 10.06 -1.39 9.65
C PRO A 81 9.94 -0.30 10.74
N ARG A 82 8.95 0.59 10.60
CA ARG A 82 8.66 1.68 11.56
C ARG A 82 8.20 1.11 12.90
N SER A 83 9.05 1.23 13.92
CA SER A 83 8.77 0.77 15.30
C SER A 83 7.50 1.39 15.86
N GLU A 84 7.32 2.69 15.68
CA GLU A 84 6.23 3.45 16.30
C GLU A 84 4.86 2.93 15.88
N LEU A 85 4.67 2.70 14.58
CA LEU A 85 3.40 2.21 14.05
C LEU A 85 3.14 0.75 14.44
N ASN A 86 4.19 -0.08 14.47
CA ASN A 86 4.08 -1.46 14.95
C ASN A 86 3.68 -1.50 16.44
N SER A 87 4.36 -0.72 17.28
CA SER A 87 4.02 -0.59 18.70
C SER A 87 2.63 -0.03 18.91
N MET A 88 2.20 0.98 18.13
CA MET A 88 0.85 1.54 18.20
C MET A 88 -0.24 0.48 17.94
N MET A 89 -0.09 -0.35 16.91
CA MET A 89 -1.02 -1.44 16.61
C MET A 89 -1.14 -2.41 17.79
N VAL A 90 -0.02 -2.80 18.38
CA VAL A 90 0.02 -3.72 19.52
C VAL A 90 -0.57 -3.09 20.78
N THR A 91 -0.24 -1.82 21.06
CA THR A 91 -0.81 -1.08 22.19
C THR A 91 -2.32 -0.96 22.08
N LEU A 92 -2.86 -0.66 20.88
CA LEU A 92 -4.30 -0.60 20.67
C LEU A 92 -4.96 -1.96 20.94
N LEU A 93 -4.40 -3.06 20.44
CA LEU A 93 -4.89 -4.41 20.70
C LEU A 93 -4.89 -4.76 22.20
N ILE A 94 -3.79 -4.51 22.91
CA ILE A 94 -3.70 -4.75 24.36
C ILE A 94 -4.70 -3.89 25.12
N THR A 95 -4.81 -2.62 24.74
CA THR A 95 -5.76 -1.68 25.34
C THR A 95 -7.19 -2.18 25.13
N ASN A 96 -7.53 -2.71 23.95
CA ASN A 96 -8.85 -3.28 23.71
C ASN A 96 -9.11 -4.44 24.69
N CYS A 97 -8.24 -5.44 24.71
CA CYS A 97 -8.37 -6.62 25.58
C CYS A 97 -8.53 -6.25 27.07
N TRP A 98 -7.67 -5.37 27.59
CA TRP A 98 -7.70 -5.00 29.00
C TRP A 98 -8.84 -4.05 29.34
N THR A 99 -9.31 -3.22 28.41
CA THR A 99 -10.51 -2.39 28.60
C THR A 99 -11.75 -3.27 28.67
N THR A 100 -11.89 -4.26 27.79
CA THR A 100 -12.98 -5.25 27.84
C THR A 100 -12.99 -5.99 29.18
N ALA A 101 -11.82 -6.47 29.63
CA ALA A 101 -11.69 -7.16 30.91
C ALA A 101 -11.99 -6.24 32.12
N GLY A 102 -11.45 -5.02 32.12
CA GLY A 102 -11.61 -4.04 33.19
C GLY A 102 -13.07 -3.63 33.36
N ILE A 103 -13.76 -3.30 32.26
CA ILE A 103 -15.18 -2.97 32.26
C ILE A 103 -16.00 -4.12 32.88
N GLY A 104 -15.70 -5.37 32.48
CA GLY A 104 -16.37 -6.55 33.04
C GLY A 104 -16.15 -6.76 34.54
N LEU A 105 -14.97 -6.36 35.07
CA LEU A 105 -14.66 -6.45 36.50
C LEU A 105 -15.33 -5.33 37.30
N PHE A 106 -15.21 -4.08 36.86
CA PHE A 106 -15.66 -2.91 37.63
C PHE A 106 -17.17 -2.66 37.53
N LEU A 107 -17.80 -2.99 36.40
CA LEU A 107 -19.22 -2.71 36.14
C LEU A 107 -20.11 -3.94 36.26
N ARG A 108 -19.61 -5.01 36.88
CA ARG A 108 -20.35 -6.28 37.12
C ARG A 108 -21.70 -6.10 37.83
N LYS A 109 -21.88 -4.99 38.56
CA LYS A 109 -23.12 -4.66 39.28
C LYS A 109 -24.17 -3.94 38.40
N SER A 110 -23.76 -3.41 37.25
CA SER A 110 -24.58 -2.58 36.35
C SER A 110 -24.49 -3.09 34.90
N PRO A 111 -25.22 -4.16 34.54
CA PRO A 111 -25.04 -4.85 33.26
C PRO A 111 -25.39 -4.00 32.03
N ALA A 112 -26.30 -3.04 32.14
CA ALA A 112 -26.64 -2.15 31.04
C ALA A 112 -25.50 -1.15 30.74
N LEU A 113 -24.94 -0.53 31.78
CA LEU A 113 -23.82 0.41 31.67
C LEU A 113 -22.56 -0.31 31.20
N GLU A 114 -22.32 -1.51 31.71
CA GLU A 114 -21.22 -2.38 31.29
C GLU A 114 -21.25 -2.64 29.78
N ARG A 115 -22.41 -3.05 29.23
CA ARG A 115 -22.57 -3.32 27.80
C ARG A 115 -22.32 -2.09 26.94
N VAL A 116 -22.91 -0.95 27.30
CA VAL A 116 -22.74 0.29 26.54
C VAL A 116 -21.27 0.73 26.52
N LEU A 117 -20.58 0.69 27.66
CA LEU A 117 -19.18 1.10 27.73
C LEU A 117 -18.23 0.11 27.05
N ALA A 118 -18.47 -1.20 27.19
CA ALA A 118 -17.65 -2.22 26.53
C ALA A 118 -17.74 -2.09 25.01
N LEU A 119 -18.97 -2.00 24.45
CA LEU A 119 -19.19 -1.93 23.01
C LEU A 119 -18.69 -0.61 22.40
N THR A 120 -18.86 0.51 23.11
CA THR A 120 -18.36 1.80 22.60
C THR A 120 -16.83 1.87 22.62
N SER A 121 -16.19 1.41 23.70
CA SER A 121 -14.74 1.40 23.82
C SER A 121 -14.09 0.48 22.79
N ASP A 122 -14.63 -0.73 22.62
CA ASP A 122 -14.19 -1.69 21.60
C ASP A 122 -14.33 -1.10 20.19
N ALA A 123 -15.52 -0.60 19.83
CA ALA A 123 -15.73 0.02 18.51
C ALA A 123 -14.77 1.19 18.23
N MET A 124 -14.49 2.04 19.22
CA MET A 124 -13.55 3.15 19.08
C MET A 124 -12.11 2.67 18.86
N ILE A 125 -11.63 1.73 19.69
CA ILE A 125 -10.26 1.23 19.59
C ILE A 125 -10.06 0.47 18.28
N SER A 126 -11.03 -0.37 17.91
CA SER A 126 -11.03 -1.12 16.65
C SER A 126 -11.04 -0.18 15.44
N PHE A 127 -11.80 0.91 15.48
CA PHE A 127 -11.79 1.92 14.42
C PHE A 127 -10.42 2.60 14.29
N VAL A 128 -9.80 2.99 15.40
CA VAL A 128 -8.45 3.58 15.36
C VAL A 128 -7.44 2.59 14.77
N MET A 129 -7.47 1.35 15.22
CA MET A 129 -6.53 0.31 14.78
C MET A 129 -6.72 -0.07 13.30
N MET A 130 -7.95 -0.27 12.86
CA MET A 130 -8.24 -0.85 11.54
C MET A 130 -8.51 0.19 10.45
N THR A 131 -8.73 1.44 10.83
CA THR A 131 -8.99 2.54 9.88
C THR A 131 -7.96 3.64 10.00
N ILE A 132 -7.75 4.20 11.20
CA ILE A 132 -6.85 5.36 11.36
C ILE A 132 -5.39 4.98 11.13
N VAL A 133 -4.88 3.90 11.71
CA VAL A 133 -3.47 3.50 11.52
C VAL A 133 -3.14 3.20 10.05
N PRO A 134 -3.94 2.43 9.28
CA PRO A 134 -3.74 2.27 7.84
C PRO A 134 -3.76 3.59 7.06
N LEU A 135 -4.64 4.53 7.42
CA LEU A 135 -4.65 5.87 6.80
C LEU A 135 -3.38 6.65 7.09
N VAL A 136 -2.86 6.61 8.32
CA VAL A 136 -1.58 7.24 8.68
C VAL A 136 -0.42 6.67 7.88
N ILE A 137 -0.45 5.37 7.55
CA ILE A 137 0.54 4.74 6.67
C ILE A 137 0.36 5.22 5.21
N PHE A 138 -0.88 5.35 4.74
CA PHE A 138 -1.18 5.57 3.32
C PHE A 138 -1.11 7.04 2.87
N ILE A 139 -1.58 7.99 3.69
CA ILE A 139 -1.70 9.42 3.36
C ILE A 139 -0.39 10.02 2.83
N PRO A 140 0.79 9.79 3.46
CA PRO A 140 2.05 10.35 2.97
C PRO A 140 2.37 9.95 1.52
N TYR A 141 1.97 8.74 1.09
CA TYR A 141 2.19 8.28 -0.27
C TYR A 141 1.23 8.93 -1.27
N VAL A 142 -0.02 9.20 -0.87
CA VAL A 142 -1.00 9.90 -1.70
C VAL A 142 -0.58 11.35 -1.92
N GLU A 143 -0.14 12.03 -0.86
CA GLU A 143 0.35 13.41 -0.94
C GLU A 143 1.60 13.53 -1.81
N ALA A 144 2.47 12.52 -1.76
CA ALA A 144 3.66 12.46 -2.61
C ALA A 144 3.35 12.08 -4.08
N PHE A 145 2.16 11.58 -4.40
CA PHE A 145 1.81 11.07 -5.72
C PHE A 145 0.99 12.08 -6.55
N ASN A 146 1.49 12.43 -7.74
CA ASN A 146 0.76 13.27 -8.68
C ASN A 146 -0.19 12.43 -9.53
N ILE A 147 -1.49 12.46 -9.18
CA ILE A 147 -2.54 11.72 -9.89
C ILE A 147 -2.64 12.12 -11.38
N LYS A 148 -2.49 13.41 -11.70
CA LYS A 148 -2.57 13.89 -13.09
C LYS A 148 -1.39 13.40 -13.94
N GLY A 149 -0.20 13.41 -13.33
CA GLY A 149 1.03 12.97 -13.98
C GLY A 149 1.28 11.45 -13.92
N LYS A 150 0.53 10.72 -13.08
CA LYS A 150 0.77 9.30 -12.73
C LYS A 150 2.22 9.02 -12.28
N VAL A 151 2.85 9.98 -11.60
CA VAL A 151 4.24 9.92 -11.13
C VAL A 151 4.35 10.53 -9.73
N PHE A 152 5.39 10.21 -8.98
CA PHE A 152 5.68 10.90 -7.71
C PHE A 152 6.17 12.33 -7.97
N TYR A 153 5.82 13.27 -7.09
CA TYR A 153 6.32 14.66 -7.15
C TYR A 153 7.84 14.71 -7.00
N ASN A 154 8.37 13.89 -6.09
CA ASN A 154 9.79 13.62 -6.01
C ASN A 154 10.12 12.34 -6.81
N PRO A 155 10.83 12.44 -7.95
CA PRO A 155 11.21 11.29 -8.76
C PRO A 155 12.16 10.33 -8.01
N ASP A 156 12.96 10.84 -7.08
CA ASP A 156 13.96 10.08 -6.32
C ASP A 156 13.35 9.10 -5.33
N PHE A 157 12.06 9.26 -5.02
CA PHE A 157 11.37 8.45 -4.02
C PHE A 157 11.49 6.95 -4.32
N LEU A 158 11.37 6.57 -5.60
CA LEU A 158 11.47 5.17 -6.05
C LEU A 158 12.91 4.65 -6.12
N TYR A 159 13.90 5.54 -6.13
CA TYR A 159 15.32 5.21 -6.15
C TYR A 159 15.92 5.07 -4.74
N ASN A 160 15.25 5.60 -3.71
CA ASN A 160 15.69 5.38 -2.33
C ASN A 160 15.24 3.99 -1.83
N PRO A 161 16.17 3.08 -1.47
CA PRO A 161 15.82 1.71 -1.07
C PRO A 161 14.88 1.63 0.14
N VAL A 162 15.08 2.49 1.15
CA VAL A 162 14.30 2.49 2.40
C VAL A 162 12.89 3.01 2.14
N SER A 163 12.77 4.07 1.34
CA SER A 163 11.47 4.61 0.93
C SER A 163 10.68 3.60 0.10
N LEU A 164 11.33 2.97 -0.89
CA LEU A 164 10.72 1.96 -1.74
C LEU A 164 10.24 0.75 -0.93
N VAL A 165 11.08 0.18 -0.07
CA VAL A 165 10.70 -0.99 0.73
C VAL A 165 9.59 -0.66 1.73
N SER A 166 9.65 0.52 2.36
CA SER A 166 8.62 0.96 3.32
C SER A 166 7.26 1.11 2.64
N MET A 167 7.25 1.65 1.42
CA MET A 167 6.03 1.75 0.61
C MET A 167 5.51 0.36 0.22
N VAL A 168 6.36 -0.52 -0.31
CA VAL A 168 5.95 -1.86 -0.76
C VAL A 168 5.40 -2.70 0.39
N LEU A 169 6.10 -2.74 1.53
CA LEU A 169 5.65 -3.51 2.68
C LEU A 169 4.43 -2.88 3.37
N GLY A 170 4.37 -1.54 3.46
CA GLY A 170 3.20 -0.81 3.97
C GLY A 170 1.95 -1.09 3.13
N ASN A 171 2.06 -1.01 1.80
CA ASN A 171 0.96 -1.35 0.89
C ASN A 171 0.51 -2.80 1.05
N ARG A 172 1.44 -3.74 1.24
CA ARG A 172 1.07 -5.14 1.54
C ARG A 172 0.29 -5.28 2.83
N LEU A 173 0.58 -4.47 3.84
CA LEU A 173 -0.18 -4.50 5.09
C LEU A 173 -1.60 -3.95 4.90
N ILE A 174 -1.72 -2.81 4.20
CA ILE A 174 -2.99 -2.11 3.97
C ILE A 174 -3.92 -2.90 3.06
N PHE A 175 -3.41 -3.36 1.91
CA PHE A 175 -4.20 -4.11 0.93
C PHE A 175 -4.28 -5.59 1.32
N ALA A 176 -5.39 -6.24 0.94
CA ALA A 176 -5.57 -7.66 1.18
C ALA A 176 -4.58 -8.47 0.33
N ALA A 177 -3.60 -9.11 0.99
CA ALA A 177 -2.59 -9.92 0.30
C ALA A 177 -3.06 -11.35 0.02
N SER A 178 -4.15 -11.79 0.66
CA SER A 178 -4.78 -13.10 0.49
C SER A 178 -6.25 -13.05 0.94
N MET A 179 -7.02 -14.11 0.64
CA MET A 179 -8.40 -14.22 1.11
C MET A 179 -8.50 -14.26 2.64
N PHE A 180 -7.58 -14.95 3.31
CA PHE A 180 -7.53 -14.99 4.76
C PHE A 180 -7.23 -13.61 5.36
N ASP A 181 -6.30 -12.88 4.74
CA ASP A 181 -6.01 -11.51 5.14
C ASP A 181 -7.18 -10.55 4.91
N PHE A 182 -7.93 -10.74 3.81
CA PHE A 182 -9.16 -10.01 3.56
C PHE A 182 -10.20 -10.25 4.68
N ILE A 183 -10.47 -11.52 5.02
CA ILE A 183 -11.44 -11.88 6.05
C ILE A 183 -11.08 -11.26 7.41
N THR A 184 -9.82 -11.38 7.83
CA THR A 184 -9.36 -10.81 9.11
C THR A 184 -9.37 -9.28 9.15
N LYS A 185 -9.35 -8.59 8.00
CA LYS A 185 -9.60 -7.14 7.93
C LYS A 185 -11.09 -6.80 8.02
N VAL A 186 -11.96 -7.64 7.47
CA VAL A 186 -13.42 -7.43 7.45
C VAL A 186 -14.06 -7.68 8.81
N ILE A 187 -13.60 -8.70 9.56
CA ILE A 187 -14.19 -9.08 10.85
C ILE A 187 -14.28 -7.89 11.84
N PRO A 188 -13.21 -7.14 12.13
CA PRO A 188 -13.30 -5.99 13.03
C PRO A 188 -14.23 -4.89 12.50
N GLN A 189 -14.31 -4.70 11.18
CA GLN A 189 -15.20 -3.69 10.57
C GLN A 189 -16.68 -4.06 10.76
N LEU A 190 -17.02 -5.34 10.62
CA LEU A 190 -18.35 -5.84 10.91
C LEU A 190 -18.67 -5.76 12.41
N SER A 191 -17.68 -6.02 13.27
CA SER A 191 -17.83 -5.89 14.73
C SER A 191 -18.14 -4.44 15.14
N ILE A 192 -17.40 -3.46 14.62
CA ILE A 192 -17.69 -2.02 14.83
C ILE A 192 -19.13 -1.70 14.45
N MET A 193 -19.59 -2.13 13.28
CA MET A 193 -20.95 -1.87 12.81
C MET A 193 -22.01 -2.48 13.76
N LEU A 194 -21.80 -3.73 14.18
CA LEU A 194 -22.71 -4.42 15.09
C LEU A 194 -22.72 -3.78 16.49
N SER A 195 -21.56 -3.40 17.01
CA SER A 195 -21.40 -2.72 18.30
C SER A 195 -22.15 -1.38 18.29
N LEU A 196 -22.00 -0.58 17.23
CA LEU A 196 -22.71 0.70 17.09
C LEU A 196 -24.23 0.53 16.97
N PHE A 197 -24.70 -0.45 16.18
CA PHE A 197 -26.11 -0.76 16.06
C PHE A 197 -26.71 -1.18 17.41
N THR A 198 -26.01 -2.06 18.12
CA THR A 198 -26.40 -2.55 19.45
C THR A 198 -26.47 -1.42 20.49
N VAL A 199 -25.48 -0.52 20.48
CA VAL A 199 -25.46 0.65 21.36
C VAL A 199 -26.63 1.60 21.04
N SER A 200 -26.92 1.83 19.76
CA SER A 200 -28.08 2.64 19.35
C SER A 200 -29.41 2.07 19.85
N GLU A 201 -29.58 0.75 19.77
CA GLU A 201 -30.76 0.06 20.30
C GLU A 201 -30.86 0.12 21.83
N LEU A 202 -29.72 -0.01 22.53
CA LEU A 202 -29.63 0.09 23.98
C LEU A 202 -29.95 1.51 24.49
N LEU A 203 -29.57 2.54 23.74
CA LEU A 203 -29.82 3.95 24.06
C LEU A 203 -31.21 4.43 23.60
N GLY A 204 -31.82 3.78 22.60
CA GLY A 204 -33.12 4.15 22.01
C GLY A 204 -34.35 3.93 22.91
N ARG A 205 -34.21 3.87 24.23
CA ARG A 205 -35.34 3.97 25.16
C ARG A 205 -35.71 5.44 25.33
N ASP A 206 -36.63 5.95 24.51
CA ASP A 206 -37.61 7.00 24.89
C ASP A 206 -38.63 7.32 23.77
N ASP A 207 -39.23 6.31 23.15
CA ASP A 207 -40.48 6.48 22.38
C ASP A 207 -41.52 5.44 22.79
N LEU A 208 -41.70 5.26 24.11
CA LEU A 208 -42.99 4.75 24.60
C LEU A 208 -44.00 5.88 24.43
N LYS A 209 -44.66 5.92 23.26
CA LYS A 209 -45.92 6.64 23.08
C LYS A 209 -46.90 6.16 24.16
N VAL A 210 -47.00 6.92 25.24
CA VAL A 210 -48.17 6.89 26.12
C VAL A 210 -49.33 7.33 25.25
N VAL A 211 -50.10 6.37 24.75
CA VAL A 211 -51.40 6.64 24.13
C VAL A 211 -52.27 7.23 25.23
N PRO A 212 -52.66 8.51 25.19
CA PRO A 212 -53.62 9.03 26.14
C PRO A 212 -54.97 8.41 25.76
N ARG A 213 -55.49 7.55 26.64
CA ARG A 213 -56.90 7.16 26.59
C ARG A 213 -57.70 8.42 26.85
N ALA A 214 -58.32 8.95 25.79
CA ALA A 214 -59.25 10.06 25.89
C ALA A 214 -60.44 9.63 26.75
N ASP A 215 -60.61 10.26 27.90
CA ASP A 215 -61.90 10.57 28.49
C ASP A 215 -61.74 11.81 29.40
N SER A 216 -62.04 12.95 28.77
CA SER A 216 -62.69 14.16 29.29
C SER A 216 -62.80 14.39 30.81
N GLN A 217 -62.23 15.50 31.33
CA GLN A 217 -62.94 16.74 31.75
C GLN A 217 -62.06 17.64 32.67
N SER A 218 -62.20 18.95 32.42
CA SER A 218 -61.88 20.15 33.20
C SER A 218 -60.45 20.46 33.68
N LEU A 219 -59.88 21.50 33.06
CA LEU A 219 -58.97 22.46 33.69
C LEU A 219 -59.66 23.14 34.89
N GLN A 220 -59.00 23.17 36.05
CA GLN A 220 -58.92 24.36 36.91
C GLN A 220 -57.77 24.25 37.92
N SER A 221 -57.31 25.43 38.32
CA SER A 221 -55.99 25.78 38.87
C SER A 221 -55.62 25.25 40.26
N MET A 222 -54.34 25.45 40.55
CA MET A 222 -53.74 25.90 41.83
C MET A 222 -52.92 24.89 42.66
N THR A 223 -51.63 25.25 42.73
CA THR A 223 -50.82 25.46 43.94
C THR A 223 -50.32 24.27 44.75
N VAL A 224 -49.04 24.43 45.10
CA VAL A 224 -48.11 23.54 45.77
C VAL A 224 -48.30 23.52 47.30
N LYS A 225 -47.98 22.35 47.90
CA LYS A 225 -47.58 22.05 49.31
C LYS A 225 -48.70 21.91 50.38
N PRO A 226 -48.43 21.26 51.54
CA PRO A 226 -47.86 19.93 51.78
C PRO A 226 -48.61 19.12 52.90
N LYS A 227 -48.17 17.86 53.06
CA LYS A 227 -48.35 16.90 54.17
C LYS A 227 -48.78 17.43 55.56
N ALA A 228 -49.90 16.91 56.08
CA ALA A 228 -50.19 16.57 57.49
C ALA A 228 -51.53 15.77 57.55
N SER A 229 -51.52 14.47 57.91
CA SER A 229 -51.78 13.92 59.26
C SER A 229 -53.20 14.09 59.80
N SER A 230 -54.00 13.01 59.78
CA SER A 230 -54.82 12.48 60.90
C SER A 230 -55.52 11.19 60.43
N SER A 231 -55.19 10.03 61.00
CA SER A 231 -55.77 9.37 62.18
C SER A 231 -57.02 8.52 61.89
N ASN A 232 -56.83 7.20 62.04
CA ASN A 232 -57.75 6.15 62.52
C ASN A 232 -59.22 6.15 62.08
N SER A 233 -59.65 5.03 61.48
CA SER A 233 -60.25 3.90 62.23
C SER A 233 -60.82 2.86 61.26
N GLY A 234 -60.80 1.58 61.64
CA GLY A 234 -61.57 0.53 60.96
C GLY A 234 -60.81 -0.77 60.77
N LYS A 235 -60.81 -1.62 61.81
CA LYS A 235 -60.50 -3.05 61.68
C LYS A 235 -61.73 -3.78 61.14
N THR A 236 -61.54 -4.63 60.14
CA THR A 236 -62.31 -5.88 60.01
C THR A 236 -61.43 -6.95 59.33
N ALA A 237 -61.54 -8.17 59.82
CA ALA A 237 -60.72 -9.33 59.52
C ALA A 237 -61.14 -10.07 58.22
N GLU A 238 -60.33 -11.10 57.89
CA GLU A 238 -60.47 -12.12 56.83
C GLU A 238 -59.90 -11.69 55.46
N GLN A 239 -59.01 -12.43 54.79
CA GLN A 239 -58.85 -13.88 54.69
C GLN A 239 -57.41 -14.23 54.26
N ASN A 240 -56.78 -15.16 54.97
CA ASN A 240 -55.51 -15.77 54.55
C ASN A 240 -55.72 -16.68 53.33
N LYS A 241 -55.15 -16.31 52.18
CA LYS A 241 -54.74 -17.27 51.14
C LYS A 241 -53.24 -17.19 50.95
N THR A 242 -52.56 -18.13 51.59
CA THR A 242 -51.18 -18.50 51.32
C THR A 242 -51.06 -18.96 49.87
N LEU A 243 -50.50 -18.10 49.01
CA LEU A 243 -49.89 -18.51 47.75
C LEU A 243 -48.50 -19.05 48.07
N THR A 244 -48.41 -20.38 48.13
CA THR A 244 -47.17 -21.14 48.15
C THR A 244 -46.32 -20.78 46.93
N VAL A 245 -45.23 -20.07 47.16
CA VAL A 245 -44.19 -19.84 46.15
C VAL A 245 -43.47 -21.16 45.91
N ASN A 246 -43.59 -21.67 44.68
CA ASN A 246 -43.00 -22.93 44.24
C ASN A 246 -41.46 -22.87 44.35
N PRO A 247 -40.78 -23.71 45.15
CA PRO A 247 -39.33 -23.61 45.41
C PRO A 247 -38.45 -23.90 44.18
N GLN A 248 -38.99 -24.62 43.18
CA GLN A 248 -38.23 -25.08 42.01
C GLN A 248 -37.73 -23.93 41.10
N ASN A 249 -38.49 -22.85 40.91
CA ASN A 249 -38.08 -21.71 40.08
C ASN A 249 -36.92 -20.89 40.67
N SER A 250 -36.71 -20.96 42.00
CA SER A 250 -35.60 -20.26 42.66
C SER A 250 -34.26 -20.98 42.46
N SER A 251 -34.28 -22.30 42.35
CA SER A 251 -33.09 -23.14 42.13
C SER A 251 -32.57 -23.06 40.69
N GLN A 252 -33.48 -23.04 39.71
CA GLN A 252 -33.16 -22.82 38.30
C GLN A 252 -32.61 -21.41 38.04
N ARG A 253 -33.20 -20.36 38.62
CA ARG A 253 -32.66 -18.99 38.53
C ARG A 253 -31.26 -18.87 39.15
N LYS A 254 -31.04 -19.44 40.34
CA LYS A 254 -29.72 -19.44 40.99
C LYS A 254 -28.66 -20.21 40.19
N SER A 255 -29.05 -21.32 39.54
CA SER A 255 -28.17 -22.10 38.67
C SER A 255 -27.80 -21.34 37.39
N LEU A 256 -28.78 -20.69 36.74
CA LEU A 256 -28.56 -19.86 35.56
C LEU A 256 -27.70 -18.63 35.87
N ASP A 257 -27.95 -17.96 37.00
CA ASP A 257 -27.15 -16.83 37.48
C ASP A 257 -25.72 -17.24 37.88
N ALA A 258 -25.50 -18.48 38.32
CA ALA A 258 -24.17 -19.02 38.60
C ALA A 258 -23.41 -19.34 37.30
N LEU A 259 -24.09 -19.91 36.30
CA LEU A 259 -23.54 -20.20 34.97
C LEU A 259 -23.15 -18.91 34.22
N LEU A 260 -24.02 -17.89 34.23
CA LEU A 260 -23.74 -16.58 33.63
C LEU A 260 -22.58 -15.87 34.33
N ARG A 261 -22.50 -15.93 35.66
CA ARG A 261 -21.37 -15.37 36.43
C ARG A 261 -20.05 -16.11 36.18
N ARG A 262 -20.11 -17.42 35.91
CA ARG A 262 -18.94 -18.24 35.57
C ARG A 262 -18.44 -17.92 34.16
N GLY A 263 -19.34 -17.78 33.19
CA GLY A 263 -19.00 -17.37 31.82
C GLY A 263 -18.32 -16.00 31.75
N HIS A 264 -18.86 -15.02 32.49
CA HIS A 264 -18.26 -13.68 32.57
C HIS A 264 -16.84 -13.68 33.13
N SER A 265 -16.64 -14.44 34.20
CA SER A 265 -15.32 -14.55 34.86
C SER A 265 -14.30 -15.24 33.95
N ILE A 266 -14.72 -16.22 33.14
CA ILE A 266 -13.86 -16.89 32.15
C ILE A 266 -13.46 -15.91 31.04
N ALA A 267 -14.41 -15.17 30.47
CA ALA A 267 -14.13 -14.21 29.41
C ALA A 267 -13.12 -13.14 29.85
N THR A 268 -13.30 -12.55 31.04
CA THR A 268 -12.35 -11.60 31.62
C THR A 268 -10.93 -12.18 31.70
N VAL A 269 -10.79 -13.40 32.25
CA VAL A 269 -9.48 -14.05 32.38
C VAL A 269 -8.84 -14.28 31.01
N VAL A 270 -9.62 -14.73 30.01
CA VAL A 270 -9.15 -14.94 28.65
C VAL A 270 -8.59 -13.64 28.07
N PHE A 271 -9.30 -12.52 28.13
CA PHE A 271 -8.83 -11.24 27.57
C PHE A 271 -7.61 -10.67 28.30
N VAL A 272 -7.53 -10.82 29.63
CA VAL A 272 -6.32 -10.41 30.38
C VAL A 272 -5.11 -11.21 29.93
N LEU A 273 -5.24 -12.54 29.87
CA LEU A 273 -4.18 -13.43 29.41
C LEU A 273 -3.80 -13.16 27.95
N TRP A 274 -4.79 -12.89 27.08
CA TRP A 274 -4.54 -12.55 25.68
C TRP A 274 -3.66 -11.31 25.54
N GLY A 275 -4.02 -10.21 26.21
CA GLY A 275 -3.22 -8.99 26.20
C GLY A 275 -1.83 -9.20 26.78
N ALA A 276 -1.70 -9.98 27.85
CA ALA A 276 -0.40 -10.32 28.44
C ALA A 276 0.50 -11.13 27.48
N ILE A 277 -0.06 -12.14 26.81
CA ILE A 277 0.66 -12.96 25.82
C ILE A 277 1.14 -12.09 24.66
N VAL A 278 0.28 -11.25 24.10
CA VAL A 278 0.64 -10.33 23.01
C VAL A 278 1.74 -9.36 23.44
N LEU A 279 1.64 -8.80 24.64
CA LEU A 279 2.67 -7.91 25.20
C LEU A 279 4.02 -8.62 25.35
N ILE A 280 4.02 -9.87 25.85
CA ILE A 280 5.24 -10.68 25.99
C ILE A 280 5.86 -10.94 24.61
N LEU A 281 5.06 -11.38 23.64
CA LEU A 281 5.52 -11.66 22.27
C LEU A 281 6.15 -10.41 21.62
N HIS A 282 5.48 -9.26 21.74
CA HIS A 282 5.99 -7.99 21.20
C HIS A 282 7.26 -7.53 21.91
N SER A 283 7.32 -7.65 23.24
CA SER A 283 8.49 -7.27 24.04
C SER A 283 9.70 -8.15 23.72
N LEU A 284 9.50 -9.46 23.55
CA LEU A 284 10.54 -10.39 23.11
C LEU A 284 11.03 -10.05 21.70
N ALA A 285 10.13 -9.72 20.78
CA ALA A 285 10.48 -9.30 19.43
C ALA A 285 11.28 -7.99 19.42
N ALA A 286 10.87 -7.00 20.22
CA ALA A 286 11.58 -5.74 20.37
C ALA A 286 12.97 -5.92 20.98
N LYS A 287 13.10 -6.77 22.01
CA LYS A 287 14.38 -7.10 22.63
C LYS A 287 15.34 -7.79 21.65
N ARG A 288 14.84 -8.74 20.85
CA ARG A 288 15.65 -9.37 19.79
C ARG A 288 16.11 -8.34 18.77
N ALA A 289 15.21 -7.46 18.32
CA ALA A 289 15.54 -6.44 17.34
C ALA A 289 16.57 -5.42 17.81
N ALA A 290 16.62 -5.12 19.10
CA ALA A 290 17.65 -4.26 19.69
C ALA A 290 19.04 -4.91 19.73
N ASN A 291 19.12 -6.23 19.60
CA ASN A 291 20.36 -7.02 19.71
C ASN A 291 20.81 -7.60 18.36
N TYR A 292 20.21 -7.21 17.24
CA TYR A 292 20.64 -7.65 15.91
C TYR A 292 21.97 -6.99 15.53
N GLU A 293 22.87 -7.78 14.94
CA GLU A 293 24.24 -7.37 14.64
C GLU A 293 24.51 -7.23 13.13
N VAL A 294 23.48 -7.36 12.28
CA VAL A 294 23.63 -7.12 10.83
C VAL A 294 24.01 -5.66 10.58
N LEU A 295 25.31 -5.47 10.37
CA LEU A 295 25.90 -4.24 9.87
C LEU A 295 25.26 -3.84 8.54
N GLY A 296 24.83 -2.58 8.47
CA GLY A 296 24.22 -2.02 7.25
C GLY A 296 22.72 -2.30 7.09
N CYS A 297 22.04 -2.91 8.08
CA CYS A 297 20.58 -3.01 8.01
C CYS A 297 19.91 -1.66 8.20
N ARG A 298 19.26 -1.14 7.15
CA ARG A 298 18.59 0.18 7.15
C ARG A 298 17.08 0.10 7.44
N ALA A 299 16.49 -1.11 7.38
CA ALA A 299 15.07 -1.31 7.68
C ALA A 299 14.84 -2.66 8.39
N VAL A 300 14.78 -2.63 9.73
CA VAL A 300 14.58 -3.82 10.57
C VAL A 300 13.10 -4.05 10.85
N THR A 301 12.60 -5.28 10.65
CA THR A 301 11.25 -5.68 11.10
C THR A 301 11.31 -6.46 12.42
N ARG A 302 10.17 -6.67 13.09
CA ARG A 302 10.10 -7.18 14.47
C ARG A 302 9.13 -8.36 14.58
N PRO A 303 9.35 -9.46 13.83
CA PRO A 303 8.46 -10.60 13.87
C PRO A 303 8.35 -11.17 15.28
N TRP A 304 7.14 -11.55 15.70
CA TRP A 304 6.90 -12.17 17.01
C TRP A 304 7.57 -13.54 17.15
N PHE A 305 7.70 -14.28 16.05
CA PHE A 305 8.39 -15.57 16.02
C PHE A 305 9.68 -15.43 15.22
N SER A 306 10.77 -16.01 15.74
CA SER A 306 12.07 -16.01 15.06
C SER A 306 12.27 -17.37 14.40
N ASN A 307 12.82 -17.35 13.20
CA ASN A 307 13.34 -18.52 12.49
C ASN A 307 14.85 -18.72 12.74
N GLY A 308 15.43 -18.04 13.73
CA GLY A 308 16.88 -18.05 14.00
C GLY A 308 17.71 -17.16 13.07
N LYS A 309 17.07 -16.38 12.18
CA LYS A 309 17.71 -15.41 11.28
C LYS A 309 17.28 -13.98 11.60
N GLU A 310 18.06 -13.01 11.13
CA GLU A 310 17.85 -11.58 11.36
C GLU A 310 16.97 -10.96 10.25
N PRO A 311 15.78 -10.42 10.59
CA PRO A 311 14.78 -9.94 9.64
C PRO A 311 15.07 -8.49 9.18
N CYS A 312 16.02 -8.37 8.25
CA CYS A 312 16.36 -7.10 7.61
C CYS A 312 15.66 -6.95 6.26
N ALA A 313 14.80 -5.93 6.10
CA ALA A 313 14.08 -5.66 4.86
C ALA A 313 14.89 -4.85 3.83
N SER A 314 15.86 -4.05 4.30
CA SER A 314 16.75 -3.26 3.44
C SER A 314 18.17 -3.34 3.96
N LEU A 315 19.05 -3.95 3.17
CA LEU A 315 20.47 -4.11 3.48
C LEU A 315 21.32 -3.19 2.61
N TYR A 316 22.20 -2.44 3.27
CA TYR A 316 23.31 -1.71 2.66
C TYR A 316 24.62 -2.41 3.03
N TYR A 317 25.11 -3.27 2.13
CA TYR A 317 26.38 -3.95 2.29
C TYR A 317 27.49 -3.06 1.75
N ASP A 318 28.26 -2.46 2.66
CA ASP A 318 29.41 -1.61 2.34
C ASP A 318 30.70 -2.38 2.60
N CYS A 319 31.42 -2.73 1.54
CA CYS A 319 32.67 -3.48 1.64
C CYS A 319 33.73 -2.75 2.49
N HIS A 320 33.78 -1.41 2.43
CA HIS A 320 34.70 -0.64 3.27
C HIS A 320 34.34 -0.75 4.75
N ALA A 321 33.06 -0.56 5.10
CA ALA A 321 32.60 -0.68 6.48
C ALA A 321 32.76 -2.12 7.05
N GLN A 322 32.70 -3.12 6.17
CA GLN A 322 32.89 -4.54 6.52
C GLN A 322 34.37 -4.96 6.53
N ASN A 323 35.30 -4.09 6.13
CA ASN A 323 36.71 -4.43 5.89
C ASN A 323 36.89 -5.62 4.94
N THR A 324 36.06 -5.70 3.89
CA THR A 324 36.11 -6.73 2.86
C THR A 324 36.29 -6.11 1.47
N MET A 325 36.71 -6.92 0.49
CA MET A 325 36.81 -6.49 -0.91
C MET A 325 35.55 -6.81 -1.72
N SER A 326 34.75 -7.76 -1.22
CA SER A 326 33.53 -8.30 -1.82
C SER A 326 32.71 -9.00 -0.72
N PRO A 327 31.38 -9.11 -0.86
CA PRO A 327 30.61 -10.08 -0.08
C PRO A 327 31.15 -11.50 -0.31
N ASP A 328 31.34 -12.25 0.78
CA ASP A 328 31.71 -13.66 0.75
C ASP A 328 30.45 -14.56 0.78
N GLN A 329 30.65 -15.88 0.69
CA GLN A 329 29.56 -16.86 0.68
C GLN A 329 28.76 -16.91 2.00
N LYS A 330 29.26 -16.28 3.07
CA LYS A 330 28.62 -16.27 4.40
C LYS A 330 28.03 -14.91 4.77
N SER A 331 28.26 -13.89 3.94
CA SER A 331 27.91 -12.50 4.20
C SER A 331 26.41 -12.32 4.42
N PHE A 332 25.59 -13.21 3.85
CA PHE A 332 24.14 -13.18 3.98
C PHE A 332 23.58 -14.32 4.85
N ASP A 333 24.42 -15.19 5.44
CA ASP A 333 23.94 -16.36 6.19
C ASP A 333 23.15 -15.98 7.45
N LYS A 334 23.47 -14.86 8.10
CA LYS A 334 22.72 -14.39 9.28
C LYS A 334 21.34 -13.83 8.91
N LEU A 335 21.13 -13.45 7.65
CA LEU A 335 19.93 -12.75 7.21
C LEU A 335 18.77 -13.70 6.98
N ASP A 336 17.57 -13.21 7.23
CA ASP A 336 16.36 -13.82 6.71
C ASP A 336 16.18 -13.43 5.23
N HIS A 337 16.57 -14.33 4.33
CA HIS A 337 16.44 -14.16 2.89
C HIS A 337 14.99 -13.92 2.41
N VAL A 338 13.99 -14.31 3.20
CA VAL A 338 12.57 -14.10 2.88
C VAL A 338 12.15 -12.67 3.19
N VAL A 339 12.78 -12.01 4.16
CA VAL A 339 12.43 -10.63 4.55
C VAL A 339 13.14 -9.60 3.68
N LEU A 340 14.34 -9.92 3.18
CA LEU A 340 15.15 -8.99 2.41
C LEU A 340 14.46 -8.60 1.09
N ALA A 341 14.15 -7.31 0.97
CA ALA A 341 13.45 -6.75 -0.18
C ALA A 341 14.29 -5.73 -0.95
N THR A 342 15.31 -5.12 -0.35
CA THR A 342 16.27 -4.30 -1.11
C THR A 342 17.68 -4.63 -0.68
N LEU A 343 18.56 -4.80 -1.67
CA LEU A 343 19.98 -5.06 -1.46
C LEU A 343 20.76 -3.98 -2.19
N THR A 344 21.60 -3.26 -1.45
CA THR A 344 22.65 -2.42 -2.02
C THR A 344 24.00 -3.03 -1.70
N ILE A 345 24.85 -3.18 -2.71
CA ILE A 345 26.27 -3.53 -2.56
C ILE A 345 27.08 -2.30 -2.98
N ALA A 346 27.88 -1.75 -2.07
CA ALA A 346 28.63 -0.53 -2.31
C ALA A 346 30.10 -0.63 -1.89
N HIS A 347 30.94 0.20 -2.51
CA HIS A 347 32.35 0.36 -2.16
C HIS A 347 33.17 -0.93 -2.23
N CYS A 348 32.80 -1.85 -3.13
CA CYS A 348 33.47 -3.13 -3.28
C CYS A 348 34.52 -3.06 -4.41
N PRO A 349 35.82 -2.98 -4.10
CA PRO A 349 36.88 -2.83 -5.11
C PRO A 349 37.11 -4.09 -5.95
N GLN A 350 36.62 -5.26 -5.52
CA GLN A 350 36.73 -6.51 -6.28
C GLN A 350 35.44 -7.33 -6.17
N LEU A 351 34.31 -6.71 -6.52
CA LEU A 351 32.98 -7.32 -6.39
C LEU A 351 32.89 -8.61 -7.23
N GLN A 352 32.76 -9.72 -6.52
CA GLN A 352 32.32 -11.01 -7.03
C GLN A 352 30.88 -11.20 -6.57
N MET A 353 29.92 -11.16 -7.50
CA MET A 353 28.52 -11.27 -7.14
C MET A 353 28.26 -12.65 -6.49
N PRO A 354 27.75 -12.71 -5.25
CA PRO A 354 27.61 -13.97 -4.52
C PRO A 354 26.44 -14.82 -5.05
N PRO A 355 26.57 -16.15 -5.15
CA PRO A 355 25.49 -17.05 -5.57
C PRO A 355 24.26 -16.99 -4.66
N ASP A 356 24.43 -16.52 -3.42
CA ASP A 356 23.35 -16.29 -2.47
C ASP A 356 22.29 -15.31 -2.98
N LEU A 357 22.60 -14.51 -4.01
CA LEU A 357 21.59 -13.70 -4.70
C LEU A 357 20.37 -14.55 -5.09
N GLN A 358 20.57 -15.79 -5.57
CA GLN A 358 19.47 -16.71 -5.93
C GLN A 358 18.52 -17.05 -4.78
N LYS A 359 18.97 -16.94 -3.53
CA LYS A 359 18.15 -17.23 -2.34
C LYS A 359 17.23 -16.06 -1.99
N LEU A 360 17.47 -14.86 -2.54
CA LEU A 360 16.77 -13.62 -2.21
C LEU A 360 15.45 -13.48 -2.99
N GLN A 361 14.50 -14.37 -2.73
CA GLN A 361 13.27 -14.50 -3.53
C GLN A 361 12.33 -13.30 -3.46
N ASN A 362 12.42 -12.51 -2.39
CA ASN A 362 11.57 -11.35 -2.15
C ASN A 362 12.24 -10.03 -2.51
N LEU A 363 13.40 -10.07 -3.16
CA LEU A 363 14.11 -8.89 -3.62
C LEU A 363 13.24 -8.07 -4.58
N VAL A 364 13.16 -6.77 -4.34
CA VAL A 364 12.39 -5.76 -5.07
C VAL A 364 13.32 -4.83 -5.84
N ALA A 365 14.48 -4.50 -5.27
CA ALA A 365 15.50 -3.71 -5.95
C ALA A 365 16.92 -4.19 -5.60
N LEU A 366 17.79 -4.20 -6.60
CA LEU A 366 19.22 -4.46 -6.47
C LEU A 366 20.02 -3.24 -6.93
N HIS A 367 20.81 -2.68 -6.02
CA HIS A 367 21.71 -1.57 -6.33
C HIS A 367 23.17 -2.02 -6.21
N ILE A 368 23.98 -1.65 -7.19
CA ILE A 368 25.44 -1.75 -7.14
C ILE A 368 25.97 -0.33 -7.30
N TYR A 369 26.80 0.12 -6.36
CA TYR A 369 27.28 1.49 -6.34
C TYR A 369 28.78 1.57 -6.03
N ASN A 370 29.50 2.44 -6.74
CA ASN A 370 30.91 2.73 -6.50
C ASN A 370 31.76 1.47 -6.26
N SER A 371 31.68 0.52 -7.19
CA SER A 371 32.28 -0.81 -7.06
C SER A 371 32.97 -1.22 -8.36
N THR A 372 33.82 -2.23 -8.31
CA THR A 372 34.42 -2.84 -9.51
C THR A 372 33.94 -4.29 -9.61
N ILE A 373 33.06 -4.57 -10.57
CA ILE A 373 32.57 -5.92 -10.84
C ILE A 373 33.68 -6.70 -11.53
N VAL A 374 34.25 -7.66 -10.81
CA VAL A 374 35.24 -8.61 -11.33
C VAL A 374 34.54 -9.84 -11.91
N ASN A 375 33.49 -10.31 -11.23
CA ASN A 375 32.67 -11.42 -11.73
C ASN A 375 31.19 -11.22 -11.37
N TRP A 376 30.32 -11.39 -12.35
CA TRP A 376 28.88 -11.53 -12.17
C TRP A 376 28.36 -12.49 -13.24
N ASP A 377 28.49 -13.77 -12.94
CA ASP A 377 28.19 -14.87 -13.85
C ASP A 377 26.75 -15.40 -13.69
N THR A 378 26.47 -16.51 -14.39
CA THR A 378 25.15 -17.16 -14.40
C THR A 378 24.77 -17.81 -13.06
N SER A 379 25.74 -18.20 -12.23
CA SER A 379 25.46 -18.77 -10.89
C SER A 379 24.84 -17.74 -9.96
N SER A 380 25.23 -16.48 -10.13
CA SER A 380 24.69 -15.32 -9.42
C SER A 380 23.77 -14.48 -10.31
N SER A 381 23.06 -15.13 -11.25
CA SER A 381 22.17 -14.43 -12.18
C SER A 381 20.89 -13.90 -11.54
N ILE A 382 20.36 -12.82 -12.11
CA ILE A 382 18.97 -12.45 -11.92
C ILE A 382 18.12 -13.40 -12.76
N SER A 383 17.52 -14.37 -12.09
CA SER A 383 16.62 -15.34 -12.73
C SER A 383 15.14 -14.98 -12.56
N ALA A 384 14.36 -15.19 -13.61
CA ALA A 384 12.90 -15.12 -13.60
C ALA A 384 12.22 -16.06 -12.59
N THR A 385 12.86 -17.17 -12.20
CA THR A 385 12.30 -18.12 -11.23
C THR A 385 12.68 -17.81 -9.79
N ALA A 386 13.88 -17.25 -9.59
CA ALA A 386 14.37 -16.90 -8.26
C ALA A 386 13.81 -15.55 -7.77
N HIS A 387 13.79 -14.53 -8.62
CA HIS A 387 13.54 -13.14 -8.20
C HIS A 387 12.16 -12.63 -8.63
N LEU A 388 11.10 -13.35 -8.28
CA LEU A 388 9.73 -13.10 -8.77
C LEU A 388 9.18 -11.68 -8.51
N ARG A 389 9.80 -10.91 -7.60
CA ARG A 389 9.35 -9.59 -7.15
C ARG A 389 10.29 -8.45 -7.51
N LEU A 390 11.38 -8.74 -8.23
CA LEU A 390 12.42 -7.76 -8.55
C LEU A 390 11.91 -6.79 -9.60
N LEU A 391 11.81 -5.51 -9.23
CA LEU A 391 11.34 -4.43 -10.08
C LEU A 391 12.48 -3.73 -10.81
N SER A 392 13.63 -3.54 -10.14
CA SER A 392 14.71 -2.74 -10.70
C SER A 392 16.11 -3.23 -10.36
N VAL A 393 17.02 -2.98 -11.31
CA VAL A 393 18.47 -3.11 -11.12
C VAL A 393 19.12 -1.79 -11.47
N LEU A 394 19.87 -1.24 -10.53
CA LEU A 394 20.58 0.02 -10.70
C LEU A 394 22.08 -0.19 -10.46
N VAL A 395 22.89 0.20 -11.45
CA VAL A 395 24.35 0.10 -11.40
C VAL A 395 24.92 1.50 -11.58
N GLY A 396 25.55 2.05 -10.55
CA GLY A 396 26.05 3.42 -10.51
C GLY A 396 27.53 3.49 -10.18
N ARG A 397 28.30 4.36 -10.85
CA ARG A 397 29.73 4.57 -10.58
C ARG A 397 30.53 3.27 -10.53
N THR A 398 30.21 2.32 -11.40
CA THR A 398 30.72 0.96 -11.32
C THR A 398 31.59 0.64 -12.52
N GLN A 399 32.74 0.03 -12.27
CA GLN A 399 33.65 -0.45 -13.31
C GLN A 399 33.42 -1.94 -13.55
N MET A 400 33.57 -2.39 -14.80
CA MET A 400 33.45 -3.79 -15.20
C MET A 400 34.31 -4.06 -16.45
N SER A 401 34.88 -5.27 -16.57
CA SER A 401 35.64 -5.66 -17.76
C SER A 401 34.75 -5.95 -18.96
N GLU A 402 33.56 -6.49 -18.69
CA GLU A 402 32.58 -6.88 -19.68
C GLU A 402 31.16 -6.66 -19.16
N PHE A 403 30.17 -6.75 -20.05
CA PHE A 403 28.78 -6.67 -19.64
C PHE A 403 28.41 -7.90 -18.77
N PRO A 404 27.81 -7.70 -17.57
CA PRO A 404 27.57 -8.80 -16.63
C PRO A 404 26.71 -9.94 -17.20
N GLN A 405 27.23 -11.17 -17.22
CA GLN A 405 26.48 -12.35 -17.68
C GLN A 405 25.26 -12.65 -16.80
N GLY A 406 25.34 -12.31 -15.51
CA GLY A 406 24.27 -12.53 -14.54
C GLY A 406 22.98 -11.75 -14.83
N ILE A 407 23.00 -10.71 -15.66
CA ILE A 407 21.78 -9.97 -16.06
C ILE A 407 21.31 -10.30 -17.49
N LEU A 408 21.93 -11.30 -18.13
CA LEU A 408 21.57 -11.77 -19.49
C LEU A 408 20.62 -12.97 -19.49
N GLN A 409 20.27 -13.50 -18.31
CA GLN A 409 19.20 -14.48 -18.19
C GLN A 409 17.84 -13.82 -18.40
N PRO A 410 16.79 -14.58 -18.77
CA PRO A 410 15.44 -14.06 -18.82
C PRO A 410 15.06 -13.39 -17.49
N LEU A 411 14.70 -12.11 -17.58
CA LEU A 411 14.38 -11.30 -16.41
C LEU A 411 13.02 -11.70 -15.81
N PRO A 412 12.81 -11.55 -14.49
CA PRO A 412 11.51 -11.73 -13.87
C PRO A 412 10.44 -10.85 -14.51
N ALA A 413 9.24 -11.39 -14.72
CA ALA A 413 8.13 -10.66 -15.34
C ALA A 413 7.70 -9.39 -14.57
N SER A 414 8.11 -9.24 -13.31
CA SER A 414 7.89 -8.05 -12.49
C SER A 414 8.89 -6.93 -12.77
N MET A 415 10.00 -7.20 -13.47
CA MET A 415 11.03 -6.22 -13.74
C MET A 415 10.49 -5.08 -14.60
N ILE A 416 10.70 -3.84 -14.17
CA ILE A 416 10.26 -2.64 -14.88
C ILE A 416 11.43 -1.84 -15.44
N GLY A 417 12.66 -2.03 -14.94
CA GLY A 417 13.78 -1.34 -15.53
C GLY A 417 15.17 -1.76 -15.08
N VAL A 418 16.11 -1.58 -15.99
CA VAL A 418 17.54 -1.84 -15.81
C VAL A 418 18.30 -0.58 -16.19
N GLN A 419 19.15 -0.09 -15.29
CA GLN A 419 19.84 1.17 -15.49
C GLN A 419 21.30 1.09 -15.06
N PHE A 420 22.18 1.49 -15.97
CA PHE A 420 23.61 1.66 -15.75
C PHE A 420 23.94 3.14 -15.92
N SER A 421 24.65 3.72 -14.96
CA SER A 421 25.03 5.13 -14.99
C SER A 421 26.43 5.33 -14.44
N HIS A 422 27.23 6.20 -15.08
CA HIS A 422 28.62 6.45 -14.68
C HIS A 422 29.45 5.16 -14.66
N THR A 423 29.47 4.45 -15.78
CA THR A 423 30.22 3.18 -15.93
C THR A 423 31.26 3.27 -17.02
N ASN A 424 32.18 2.30 -17.08
CA ASN A 424 33.18 2.20 -18.15
C ASN A 424 32.69 1.36 -19.36
N LEU A 425 31.38 1.16 -19.50
CA LEU A 425 30.81 0.38 -20.62
C LEU A 425 31.05 1.08 -21.95
N LYS A 426 31.73 0.38 -22.87
CA LYS A 426 32.01 0.83 -24.25
C LYS A 426 31.03 0.26 -25.28
N MET A 427 30.37 -0.84 -24.94
CA MET A 427 29.45 -1.56 -25.81
C MET A 427 28.30 -2.16 -25.00
N VAL A 428 27.12 -2.23 -25.62
CA VAL A 428 25.94 -2.94 -25.10
C VAL A 428 25.73 -4.23 -25.92
N PRO A 429 25.37 -5.37 -25.29
CA PRO A 429 25.08 -6.60 -26.03
C PRO A 429 23.97 -6.40 -27.08
N ASN A 430 24.12 -7.04 -28.24
CA ASN A 430 23.20 -6.88 -29.37
C ASN A 430 21.96 -7.80 -29.29
N ASP A 431 21.87 -8.66 -28.27
CA ASP A 431 20.81 -9.65 -28.09
C ASP A 431 19.91 -9.36 -26.87
N LEU A 432 20.05 -8.18 -26.25
CA LEU A 432 19.22 -7.80 -25.09
C LEU A 432 17.72 -7.82 -25.41
N TYR A 433 17.31 -7.43 -26.63
CA TYR A 433 15.91 -7.47 -27.06
C TYR A 433 15.32 -8.90 -27.13
N LEU A 434 16.15 -9.94 -27.20
CA LEU A 434 15.72 -11.34 -27.17
C LEU A 434 15.62 -11.88 -25.74
N ARG A 435 16.36 -11.26 -24.81
CA ARG A 435 16.50 -11.72 -23.41
C ARG A 435 15.58 -10.97 -22.47
N TRP A 436 15.41 -9.68 -22.69
CA TRP A 436 14.62 -8.80 -21.85
C TRP A 436 13.23 -8.60 -22.46
N HIS A 437 12.20 -8.76 -21.63
CA HIS A 437 10.84 -8.48 -22.04
C HIS A 437 10.59 -6.95 -22.10
N SER A 438 9.35 -6.54 -22.36
CA SER A 438 8.99 -5.13 -22.35
C SER A 438 9.26 -4.47 -21.00
N LEU A 439 10.09 -3.43 -20.99
CA LEU A 439 10.48 -2.69 -19.79
C LEU A 439 9.94 -1.26 -19.84
N VAL A 440 9.78 -0.63 -18.68
CA VAL A 440 9.48 0.80 -18.61
C VAL A 440 10.73 1.62 -18.88
N VAL A 441 11.88 1.21 -18.34
CA VAL A 441 13.14 1.97 -18.46
C VAL A 441 14.31 1.06 -18.81
N ILE A 442 15.04 1.43 -19.86
CA ILE A 442 16.39 0.92 -20.16
C ILE A 442 17.31 2.12 -20.28
N ALA A 443 18.33 2.19 -19.43
CA ALA A 443 19.24 3.34 -19.41
C ALA A 443 20.71 2.90 -19.34
N PHE A 444 21.52 3.49 -20.20
CA PHE A 444 22.99 3.41 -20.20
C PHE A 444 23.53 4.84 -20.26
N GLU A 445 23.56 5.52 -19.11
CA GLU A 445 23.88 6.94 -19.02
C GLU A 445 25.33 7.18 -18.58
N ASN A 446 25.92 8.30 -18.96
CA ASN A 446 27.24 8.75 -18.50
C ASN A 446 28.31 7.65 -18.58
N SER A 447 28.28 6.84 -19.64
CA SER A 447 29.22 5.74 -19.85
C SER A 447 30.17 6.05 -21.02
N GLU A 448 30.88 5.06 -21.54
CA GLU A 448 31.86 5.23 -22.63
C GLU A 448 31.35 4.70 -23.97
N LEU A 449 30.03 4.67 -24.18
CA LEU A 449 29.44 4.15 -25.42
C LEU A 449 29.75 5.08 -26.60
N THR A 450 30.23 4.51 -27.70
CA THR A 450 30.48 5.24 -28.96
C THR A 450 29.44 4.94 -30.04
N TYR A 451 28.70 3.85 -29.90
CA TYR A 451 27.64 3.46 -30.83
C TYR A 451 26.50 2.72 -30.12
N ILE A 452 25.31 2.73 -30.73
CA ILE A 452 24.14 1.97 -30.26
C ILE A 452 23.87 0.83 -31.24
N PRO A 453 23.88 -0.45 -30.80
CA PRO A 453 23.47 -1.57 -31.63
C PRO A 453 22.04 -1.38 -32.15
N TYR A 454 21.79 -1.62 -33.44
CA TYR A 454 20.46 -1.39 -34.02
C TYR A 454 19.36 -2.22 -33.35
N GLN A 455 19.74 -3.39 -32.83
CA GLN A 455 18.86 -4.29 -32.11
C GLN A 455 18.27 -3.66 -30.84
N MET A 456 18.91 -2.63 -30.26
CA MET A 456 18.35 -1.91 -29.11
C MET A 456 17.05 -1.18 -29.46
N PHE A 457 16.85 -0.79 -30.72
CA PHE A 457 15.58 -0.19 -31.16
C PHE A 457 14.48 -1.23 -31.35
N PHE A 458 14.76 -2.51 -31.15
CA PHE A 458 13.79 -3.60 -31.20
C PHE A 458 13.21 -3.90 -29.81
N SER A 459 13.86 -3.40 -28.76
CA SER A 459 13.44 -3.60 -27.37
C SER A 459 12.16 -2.79 -27.07
N PRO A 460 11.03 -3.44 -26.71
CA PRO A 460 9.83 -2.73 -26.31
C PRO A 460 10.09 -1.98 -25.00
N VAL A 461 10.15 -0.65 -25.07
CA VAL A 461 10.50 0.18 -23.93
C VAL A 461 9.80 1.54 -23.96
N TYR A 462 9.41 2.04 -22.78
CA TYR A 462 8.87 3.39 -22.68
C TYR A 462 9.99 4.45 -22.72
N LEU A 463 10.99 4.34 -21.84
CA LEU A 463 12.16 5.24 -21.78
C LEU A 463 13.43 4.48 -22.16
N LEU A 464 14.06 4.89 -23.28
CA LEU A 464 15.37 4.43 -23.70
C LEU A 464 16.38 5.58 -23.59
N SER A 465 17.38 5.46 -22.73
CA SER A 465 18.33 6.54 -22.47
C SER A 465 19.78 6.12 -22.73
N PHE A 466 20.50 6.95 -23.49
CA PHE A 466 21.94 6.88 -23.75
C PHE A 466 22.59 8.24 -23.48
N SER A 467 22.05 9.01 -22.53
CA SER A 467 22.53 10.36 -22.23
C SER A 467 23.97 10.37 -21.71
N GLY A 468 24.77 11.37 -22.08
CA GLY A 468 26.11 11.57 -21.53
C GLY A 468 27.17 10.55 -22.01
N ASN A 469 27.01 9.95 -23.18
CA ASN A 469 28.00 9.05 -23.77
C ASN A 469 28.85 9.79 -24.85
N GLN A 470 29.59 9.02 -25.66
CA GLN A 470 30.49 9.52 -26.71
C GLN A 470 29.94 9.21 -28.12
N ILE A 471 28.62 9.26 -28.29
CA ILE A 471 27.95 8.89 -29.54
C ILE A 471 27.95 10.08 -30.50
N GLU A 472 28.68 9.97 -31.62
CA GLU A 472 28.74 11.02 -32.64
C GLU A 472 27.64 10.90 -33.71
N THR A 473 27.24 9.68 -34.05
CA THR A 473 26.22 9.39 -35.08
C THR A 473 25.35 8.22 -34.65
N ILE A 474 24.12 8.16 -35.16
CA ILE A 474 23.15 7.10 -34.84
C ILE A 474 22.48 6.52 -36.10
N PRO A 475 23.27 6.03 -37.09
CA PRO A 475 22.70 5.47 -38.32
C PRO A 475 21.79 4.28 -38.04
N THR A 476 22.04 3.56 -36.95
CA THR A 476 21.26 2.40 -36.50
C THR A 476 19.82 2.75 -36.12
N LEU A 477 19.51 4.00 -35.78
CA LEU A 477 18.13 4.44 -35.53
C LEU A 477 17.25 4.32 -36.80
N ALA A 478 17.86 4.41 -37.99
CA ALA A 478 17.15 4.18 -39.23
C ALA A 478 16.53 2.78 -39.30
N MET A 479 17.09 1.80 -38.59
CA MET A 479 16.66 0.39 -38.60
C MET A 479 15.48 0.11 -37.65
N MET A 480 14.88 1.13 -37.03
CA MET A 480 13.75 0.95 -36.13
C MET A 480 12.59 0.19 -36.81
N PRO A 481 12.06 -0.90 -36.22
CA PRO A 481 11.06 -1.74 -36.86
C PRO A 481 9.74 -1.02 -37.16
N PRO A 482 8.98 -1.48 -38.17
CA PRO A 482 7.65 -0.96 -38.45
C PRO A 482 6.70 -1.12 -37.26
N GLY A 483 5.94 -0.08 -36.95
CA GLY A 483 4.98 -0.07 -35.83
C GLY A 483 5.62 0.06 -34.44
N MET A 484 6.94 0.15 -34.35
CA MET A 484 7.65 0.36 -33.08
C MET A 484 7.39 1.78 -32.55
N ILE A 485 7.03 1.88 -31.27
CA ILE A 485 6.80 3.17 -30.60
C ILE A 485 7.71 3.27 -29.38
N ILE A 486 8.62 4.25 -29.39
CA ILE A 486 9.44 4.62 -28.24
C ILE A 486 8.78 5.81 -27.56
N GLY A 487 8.48 5.69 -26.26
CA GLY A 487 7.85 6.77 -25.47
C GLY A 487 8.77 7.97 -25.30
N GLU A 488 10.02 7.72 -24.95
CA GLU A 488 11.05 8.73 -24.78
C GLU A 488 12.42 8.15 -25.16
N LEU A 489 13.09 8.78 -26.14
CA LEU A 489 14.47 8.48 -26.50
C LEU A 489 15.36 9.64 -26.05
N ARG A 490 16.36 9.35 -25.21
CA ARG A 490 17.31 10.37 -24.72
C ARG A 490 18.72 10.13 -25.24
N LEU A 491 19.25 11.16 -25.89
CA LEU A 491 20.59 11.25 -26.45
C LEU A 491 21.30 12.52 -25.94
N THR A 492 20.77 13.15 -24.89
CA THR A 492 21.30 14.40 -24.30
C THR A 492 22.79 14.30 -23.98
N SER A 493 23.53 15.38 -24.16
CA SER A 493 24.95 15.47 -23.79
C SER A 493 25.82 14.41 -24.48
N ASN A 494 25.51 14.07 -25.72
CA ASN A 494 26.40 13.32 -26.61
C ASN A 494 26.98 14.28 -27.67
N PRO A 495 28.17 14.00 -28.23
CA PRO A 495 28.73 14.74 -29.37
C PRO A 495 28.01 14.44 -30.70
N LEU A 496 26.68 14.25 -30.66
CA LEU A 496 25.86 13.82 -31.79
C LEU A 496 25.84 14.92 -32.86
N LYS A 497 26.34 14.62 -34.05
CA LYS A 497 26.49 15.55 -35.19
C LYS A 497 25.31 15.48 -36.16
N GLU A 498 24.73 14.29 -36.32
CA GLU A 498 23.62 14.06 -37.25
C GLU A 498 22.65 12.98 -36.77
N LEU A 499 21.40 13.14 -37.16
CA LEU A 499 20.36 12.11 -37.10
C LEU A 499 20.24 11.46 -38.49
N PRO A 500 19.81 10.18 -38.58
CA PRO A 500 19.65 9.53 -39.88
C PRO A 500 18.65 10.30 -40.76
N ALA A 501 18.92 10.36 -42.06
CA ALA A 501 18.09 11.11 -43.02
C ALA A 501 16.64 10.58 -43.09
N ALA A 502 16.44 9.28 -42.86
CA ALA A 502 15.14 8.62 -42.86
C ALA A 502 15.09 7.52 -41.80
N LEU A 503 13.88 7.22 -41.33
CA LEU A 503 13.57 5.97 -40.63
C LEU A 503 13.10 4.95 -41.66
N MET A 504 13.40 3.66 -41.45
CA MET A 504 13.11 2.59 -42.44
C MET A 504 11.65 2.58 -42.90
N GLN A 505 10.70 2.93 -42.02
CA GLN A 505 9.26 2.91 -42.35
C GLN A 505 8.45 4.00 -41.63
N PRO A 506 7.36 4.49 -42.26
CA PRO A 506 6.58 5.62 -41.77
C PRO A 506 5.78 5.33 -40.49
N THR A 507 5.62 4.06 -40.10
CA THR A 507 4.83 3.65 -38.93
C THR A 507 5.64 3.64 -37.63
N SER A 508 6.96 3.74 -37.70
CA SER A 508 7.83 3.83 -36.53
C SER A 508 7.71 5.22 -35.89
N PHE A 509 7.66 5.33 -34.56
CA PHE A 509 7.33 6.59 -33.90
C PHE A 509 8.10 6.83 -32.60
N ILE A 510 8.68 8.03 -32.45
CA ILE A 510 9.36 8.47 -31.22
C ILE A 510 8.52 9.58 -30.60
N MET A 511 7.82 9.28 -29.52
CA MET A 511 6.87 10.22 -28.92
C MET A 511 7.58 11.47 -28.40
N SER A 512 8.71 11.31 -27.70
CA SER A 512 9.58 12.39 -27.24
C SER A 512 11.03 12.07 -27.54
N LEU A 513 11.73 12.94 -28.27
CA LEU A 513 13.17 12.84 -28.54
C LEU A 513 13.91 13.91 -27.74
N ASN A 514 14.94 13.55 -27.00
CA ASN A 514 15.79 14.49 -26.30
C ASN A 514 17.21 14.45 -26.87
N VAL A 515 17.64 15.55 -27.47
CA VAL A 515 18.96 15.76 -28.09
C VAL A 515 19.60 17.06 -27.59
N GLN A 516 19.27 17.48 -26.37
CA GLN A 516 19.85 18.67 -25.76
C GLN A 516 21.38 18.54 -25.62
N ASN A 517 22.10 19.66 -25.64
CA ASN A 517 23.56 19.70 -25.48
C ASN A 517 24.28 18.76 -26.47
N THR A 518 23.85 18.76 -27.74
CA THR A 518 24.47 17.98 -28.82
C THR A 518 25.03 18.91 -29.90
N SER A 519 25.74 18.36 -30.88
CA SER A 519 26.34 19.11 -32.00
C SER A 519 25.45 19.12 -33.26
N LEU A 520 24.15 18.89 -33.13
CA LEU A 520 23.20 18.86 -34.25
C LEU A 520 23.04 20.24 -34.89
N THR A 521 23.27 20.33 -36.20
CA THR A 521 23.04 21.54 -37.01
C THR A 521 21.66 21.56 -37.67
N ASP A 522 21.10 20.39 -37.96
CA ASP A 522 19.89 20.23 -38.77
C ASP A 522 18.97 19.14 -38.23
N MET A 523 17.67 19.24 -38.59
CA MET A 523 16.65 18.25 -38.23
C MET A 523 16.14 17.52 -39.48
N PRO A 524 16.17 16.17 -39.53
CA PRO A 524 15.71 15.42 -40.68
C PRO A 524 14.19 15.48 -40.86
N ALA A 525 13.72 15.25 -42.09
CA ALA A 525 12.31 15.43 -42.45
C ALA A 525 11.35 14.58 -41.61
N TRP A 526 11.77 13.38 -41.19
CA TRP A 526 10.95 12.48 -40.39
C TRP A 526 10.61 13.05 -39.00
N VAL A 527 11.35 14.04 -38.48
CA VAL A 527 10.97 14.72 -37.22
C VAL A 527 9.56 15.29 -37.30
N LYS A 528 9.15 15.77 -38.48
CA LYS A 528 7.82 16.35 -38.72
C LYS A 528 6.70 15.31 -38.60
N THR A 529 6.96 14.07 -39.01
CA THR A 529 5.94 13.01 -39.15
C THR A 529 6.00 11.94 -38.06
N ASN A 530 7.21 11.60 -37.61
CA ASN A 530 7.50 10.44 -36.76
C ASN A 530 7.86 10.84 -35.32
N THR A 531 7.69 12.11 -34.95
CA THR A 531 7.82 12.58 -33.57
C THR A 531 6.66 13.47 -33.13
N LYS A 532 6.36 13.52 -31.81
CA LYS A 532 5.50 14.60 -31.27
C LYS A 532 6.30 15.80 -30.77
N LEU A 533 7.44 15.55 -30.13
CA LEU A 533 8.20 16.56 -29.42
C LEU A 533 9.70 16.25 -29.49
N VAL A 534 10.50 17.27 -29.75
CA VAL A 534 11.96 17.22 -29.71
C VAL A 534 12.47 18.29 -28.75
N TRP A 535 13.29 17.91 -27.78
CA TRP A 535 14.04 18.84 -26.93
C TRP A 535 15.44 19.00 -27.50
N ALA A 536 15.81 20.21 -27.92
CA ALA A 536 17.06 20.51 -28.62
C ALA A 536 17.78 21.75 -28.06
N TYR A 537 17.51 22.10 -26.80
CA TYR A 537 18.26 23.15 -26.09
C TYR A 537 19.77 22.96 -26.22
N ASP A 538 20.48 24.08 -26.40
CA ASP A 538 21.94 24.11 -26.53
C ASP A 538 22.46 23.22 -27.68
N THR A 539 21.85 23.34 -28.85
CA THR A 539 22.31 22.74 -30.10
C THR A 539 22.58 23.84 -31.13
N PRO A 540 23.55 23.66 -32.06
CA PRO A 540 23.75 24.59 -33.18
C PRO A 540 22.48 24.88 -33.99
N PHE A 541 21.61 23.88 -34.19
CA PHE A 541 20.30 24.04 -34.83
C PHE A 541 19.49 25.18 -34.20
N CYS A 542 19.42 25.19 -32.86
CA CYS A 542 18.65 26.17 -32.10
C CYS A 542 19.29 27.57 -32.02
N MET A 543 20.52 27.76 -32.54
CA MET A 543 21.15 29.08 -32.65
C MET A 543 20.64 29.87 -33.86
N THR A 544 20.00 29.19 -34.82
CA THR A 544 19.47 29.81 -36.04
C THR A 544 17.94 29.96 -35.99
N PRO A 545 17.35 30.99 -36.62
CA PRO A 545 15.90 31.11 -36.70
C PRO A 545 15.28 29.95 -37.47
N MET A 546 14.30 29.27 -36.86
CA MET A 546 13.56 28.19 -37.52
C MET A 546 12.61 28.76 -38.59
N ALA A 547 12.91 28.49 -39.86
CA ALA A 547 12.06 28.90 -40.98
C ALA A 547 10.85 27.96 -41.21
N ASP A 548 10.95 26.69 -40.79
CA ASP A 548 9.89 25.70 -40.97
C ASP A 548 8.87 25.75 -39.81
N PRO A 549 7.59 26.09 -40.06
CA PRO A 549 6.58 26.21 -39.02
C PRO A 549 6.23 24.87 -38.35
N THR A 550 6.38 23.75 -39.06
CA THR A 550 6.13 22.41 -38.51
C THR A 550 7.22 22.02 -37.52
N LEU A 551 8.48 22.37 -37.81
CA LEU A 551 9.58 22.18 -36.88
C LEU A 551 9.45 23.13 -35.68
N ALA A 552 9.06 24.39 -35.89
CA ALA A 552 8.86 25.36 -34.81
C ALA A 552 7.82 24.90 -33.75
N TYR A 553 6.81 24.11 -34.15
CA TYR A 553 5.83 23.54 -33.21
C TYR A 553 6.35 22.31 -32.44
N LYS A 554 7.30 21.56 -33.01
CA LYS A 554 7.76 20.28 -32.47
C LYS A 554 9.09 20.35 -31.75
N VAL A 555 9.97 21.26 -32.16
CA VAL A 555 11.32 21.39 -31.64
C VAL A 555 11.38 22.51 -30.61
N MET A 556 11.69 22.16 -29.37
CA MET A 556 11.82 23.08 -28.26
C MET A 556 13.29 23.43 -28.05
N CYS A 557 13.63 24.69 -28.33
CA CYS A 557 14.98 25.25 -28.17
C CYS A 557 15.24 25.84 -26.78
N PHE A 558 14.37 25.56 -25.80
CA PHE A 558 14.57 25.90 -24.39
C PHE A 558 14.75 24.62 -23.58
N ALA A 559 15.43 24.75 -22.44
CA ALA A 559 15.73 23.61 -21.58
C ALA A 559 14.45 22.88 -21.19
N ASN A 560 14.46 21.55 -21.31
CA ASN A 560 13.34 20.73 -20.88
C ASN A 560 13.10 20.91 -19.37
N PRO A 561 11.96 21.47 -18.93
CA PRO A 561 11.69 21.69 -17.50
C PRO A 561 11.52 20.37 -16.71
N ARG A 562 11.26 19.24 -17.39
CA ARG A 562 11.31 17.90 -16.79
C ARG A 562 12.71 17.26 -16.87
N GLY A 563 13.58 17.78 -17.72
CA GLY A 563 14.93 17.25 -17.98
C GLY A 563 15.84 17.28 -16.76
N GLN A 564 15.62 18.18 -15.80
CA GLN A 564 16.38 18.21 -14.54
C GLN A 564 15.98 17.10 -13.54
N LYS A 565 14.88 16.36 -13.78
CA LYS A 565 14.25 15.49 -12.77
C LYS A 565 14.19 14.00 -13.13
N ALA A 566 14.67 13.60 -14.31
CA ALA A 566 14.43 12.24 -14.81
C ALA A 566 15.68 11.49 -15.27
N TYR A 567 16.88 12.07 -15.13
CA TYR A 567 18.12 11.29 -15.25
C TYR A 567 18.20 10.25 -14.14
N PHE A 568 19.02 9.22 -14.34
CA PHE A 568 19.44 8.37 -13.24
C PHE A 568 19.94 9.30 -12.10
N PRO A 569 19.34 9.25 -10.89
CA PRO A 569 19.56 10.26 -9.86
C PRO A 569 20.89 10.00 -9.14
N MET A 570 22.00 10.18 -9.86
CA MET A 570 23.34 9.88 -9.35
C MET A 570 23.67 10.73 -8.13
N TYR A 571 23.27 12.01 -8.12
CA TYR A 571 23.44 12.89 -6.97
C TYR A 571 22.79 12.32 -5.69
N MET A 572 21.65 11.64 -5.82
CA MET A 572 20.96 11.04 -4.69
C MET A 572 21.71 9.80 -4.23
N LEU A 573 22.18 8.93 -5.13
CA LEU A 573 22.99 7.78 -4.74
C LEU A 573 24.33 8.22 -4.11
N ASP A 574 24.97 9.26 -4.66
CA ASP A 574 26.19 9.86 -4.10
C ASP A 574 25.97 10.35 -2.67
N SER A 575 24.80 10.93 -2.37
CA SER A 575 24.45 11.32 -1.01
C SER A 575 24.07 10.13 -0.12
N LEU A 576 23.34 9.14 -0.65
CA LEU A 576 22.85 7.98 0.12
C LEU A 576 23.95 6.97 0.48
N TYR A 577 25.00 6.94 -0.32
CA TYR A 577 26.14 6.03 -0.22
C TYR A 577 27.45 6.81 -0.17
N ALA A 578 27.43 8.02 0.39
CA ALA A 578 28.64 8.80 0.59
C ALA A 578 29.64 8.00 1.44
N TYR A 579 30.91 8.12 1.08
CA TYR A 579 32.01 7.61 1.90
C TYR A 579 32.09 8.46 3.17
N ASN A 580 31.78 7.88 4.33
CA ASN A 580 32.11 8.52 5.60
C ASN A 580 33.55 8.10 5.93
N GLU A 581 34.50 9.03 5.78
CA GLU A 581 35.89 8.85 6.22
C GLU A 581 36.00 8.63 7.74
#